data_AF-A0A3P8PPC1-F1
#
_entry.id   AF-A0A3P8PPC1-F1
#
_cell.length_a   1.000
_cell.length_b   1.000
_cell.length_c   1.000
_cell.angle_alpha   90.00
_cell.angle_beta   90.00
_cell.angle_gamma   90.00
#
_symmetry.space_group_name_H-M   'P 1'
#
loop_
_entity.id
_entity.type
_entity.pdbx_description
1 polymer ?
#
loop_
_entity_poly.entity_id
_entity_poly.type
_entity_poly.pdbx_seq_one_letter_code
_entity_poly.pdbx_strand_id
1 'polypeptide(L)'
;TFFSYLPSTSTQFILHILKRTVVQRDCTAYSGTRCRSCDLGTFMNQLNGLSNCFPCTTCDTGHGLFVKRNCTAKTDTVCDVLNGYYCKGLIDSNGCSLAEKHSQCEAGQRIKESGTSRSDTVCEDCQPGFFSKDGVKCTAWKT
;
A
#
# COMPACT_ATOMS: atom_id res chain seq x y z
N THR A 1 11.45 13.79 -20.14
CA THR A 1 12.08 13.02 -21.23
C THR A 1 13.36 12.41 -20.69
N PHE A 2 13.55 11.09 -20.79
CA PHE A 2 14.82 10.45 -20.41
C PHE A 2 15.72 10.38 -21.65
N PHE A 3 17.00 10.67 -21.46
CA PHE A 3 18.01 10.69 -22.51
C PHE A 3 19.02 9.57 -22.23
N SER A 4 19.26 8.70 -23.21
CA SER A 4 20.40 7.78 -23.22
C SER A 4 21.51 8.38 -24.08
N TYR A 5 22.74 8.41 -23.55
CA TYR A 5 23.92 8.91 -24.26
C TYR A 5 24.59 7.78 -25.04
N LEU A 6 24.87 8.02 -26.32
CA LEU A 6 25.83 7.19 -27.07
C LEU A 6 27.25 7.62 -26.67
N PRO A 7 28.10 6.72 -26.15
CA PRO A 7 29.46 7.09 -25.73
C PRO A 7 30.36 7.57 -26.88
N SER A 8 29.99 7.33 -28.15
CA SER A 8 30.83 7.65 -29.32
C SER A 8 30.43 8.92 -30.08
N THR A 9 29.22 9.44 -29.88
CA THR A 9 28.69 10.58 -30.65
C THR A 9 27.84 11.39 -29.70
N SER A 10 28.19 12.66 -29.46
CA SER A 10 27.48 13.60 -28.57
C SER A 10 26.07 13.97 -29.12
N THR A 11 25.27 12.96 -29.44
CA THR A 11 23.98 13.02 -30.11
C THR A 11 22.94 12.47 -29.14
N GLN A 12 22.00 13.33 -28.75
CA GLN A 12 20.99 13.04 -27.76
C GLN A 12 19.72 12.51 -28.45
N PHE A 13 19.39 11.24 -28.26
CA PHE A 13 18.12 10.67 -28.77
C PHE A 13 17.02 10.79 -27.71
N ILE A 14 15.83 11.21 -28.15
CA ILE A 14 14.62 11.22 -27.31
C ILE A 14 14.11 9.79 -27.18
N LEU A 15 14.26 9.24 -25.98
CA LEU A 15 13.84 7.87 -25.71
C LEU A 15 12.40 7.82 -25.20
N HIS A 16 11.51 7.25 -26.01
CA HIS A 16 10.11 7.02 -25.67
C HIS A 16 9.98 5.71 -24.86
N ILE A 17 10.65 5.60 -23.70
CA ILE A 17 10.43 4.46 -22.81
C ILE A 17 9.07 4.61 -22.17
N LEU A 18 8.13 3.74 -22.57
CA LEU A 18 6.78 3.77 -22.06
C LEU A 18 6.73 3.30 -20.61
N LYS A 19 5.80 3.88 -19.84
CA LYS A 19 5.36 3.26 -18.58
C LYS A 19 4.96 1.80 -18.88
N ARG A 20 5.32 0.86 -18.00
CA ARG A 20 5.26 -0.60 -18.14
C ARG A 20 6.46 -1.32 -18.77
N THR A 21 7.46 -0.58 -19.24
CA THR A 21 8.62 -1.15 -19.92
C THR A 21 9.95 -0.69 -19.32
N VAL A 22 10.97 -1.52 -19.50
CA VAL A 22 12.36 -1.29 -19.07
C VAL A 22 13.32 -1.61 -20.20
N VAL A 23 14.54 -1.08 -20.14
CA VAL A 23 15.59 -1.28 -21.14
C VAL A 23 15.99 -2.76 -21.18
N GLN A 24 15.82 -3.36 -22.35
CA GLN A 24 16.35 -4.69 -22.66
C GLN A 24 17.73 -4.61 -23.30
N ARG A 25 17.94 -3.62 -24.16
CA ARG A 25 19.21 -3.35 -24.83
C ARG A 25 19.34 -1.86 -25.10
N ASP A 26 20.49 -1.30 -24.75
CA ASP A 26 20.81 0.10 -25.01
C ASP A 26 20.90 0.41 -26.51
N CYS A 27 20.79 1.69 -26.83
CA CYS A 27 21.03 2.16 -28.19
C CYS A 27 22.49 1.96 -28.60
N THR A 28 22.69 1.71 -29.88
CA THR A 28 24.00 1.76 -30.55
C THR A 28 23.99 2.86 -31.60
N ALA A 29 25.13 3.16 -32.23
CA ALA A 29 25.21 4.16 -33.29
C ALA A 29 24.26 3.87 -34.48
N TYR A 30 23.80 2.62 -34.62
CA TYR A 30 22.99 2.16 -35.75
C TYR A 30 21.60 1.63 -35.34
N SER A 31 21.30 1.53 -34.04
CA SER A 31 20.04 0.96 -33.55
C SER A 31 19.51 1.69 -32.31
N GLY A 32 18.21 2.00 -32.27
CA GLY A 32 17.56 2.55 -31.07
C GLY A 32 17.51 1.58 -29.89
N THR A 33 17.22 2.09 -28.70
CA THR A 33 17.05 1.26 -27.49
C THR A 33 15.87 0.32 -27.65
N ARG A 34 16.07 -0.94 -27.29
CA ARG A 34 15.00 -1.95 -27.23
C ARG A 34 14.48 -2.06 -25.81
N CYS A 35 13.17 -1.97 -25.65
CA CYS A 35 12.51 -2.12 -24.35
C CYS A 35 11.77 -3.46 -24.27
N ARG A 36 11.66 -4.00 -23.05
CA ARG A 36 10.81 -5.16 -22.73
C ARG A 36 9.72 -4.75 -21.74
N SER A 37 8.59 -5.44 -21.78
CA SER A 37 7.54 -5.28 -20.78
C SER A 37 7.97 -5.83 -19.43
N CYS A 38 7.41 -5.27 -18.35
CA CYS A 38 7.55 -5.84 -17.02
C CYS A 38 6.91 -7.23 -16.96
N ASP A 39 7.60 -8.15 -16.29
CA ASP A 39 7.13 -9.50 -16.04
C ASP A 39 6.05 -9.50 -14.94
N LEU A 40 5.27 -10.58 -14.84
CA LEU A 40 4.28 -10.75 -13.78
C LEU A 40 4.92 -10.59 -12.40
N GLY A 41 4.25 -9.87 -11.50
CA GLY A 41 4.79 -9.53 -10.18
C GLY A 41 5.73 -8.32 -10.17
N THR A 42 5.88 -7.61 -11.29
CA THR A 42 6.64 -6.35 -11.35
C THR A 42 5.90 -5.24 -12.10
N PHE A 43 6.25 -3.98 -11.82
CA PHE A 43 5.64 -2.80 -12.46
C PHE A 43 6.63 -1.66 -12.72
N MET A 44 6.23 -0.74 -13.60
CA MET A 44 6.96 0.49 -13.89
C MET A 44 5.98 1.63 -14.22
N ASN A 45 5.76 2.52 -13.25
CA ASN A 45 4.78 3.61 -13.33
C ASN A 45 5.35 4.91 -13.93
N GLN A 46 6.66 4.95 -14.18
CA GLN A 46 7.38 6.11 -14.69
C GLN A 46 8.07 5.81 -16.03
N LEU A 47 8.29 6.85 -16.82
CA LEU A 47 9.28 6.79 -17.90
C LEU A 47 10.64 6.61 -17.22
N ASN A 48 11.50 5.74 -17.74
CA ASN A 48 12.72 5.35 -17.05
C ASN A 48 13.82 4.99 -18.06
N GLY A 49 15.04 4.72 -17.57
CA GLY A 49 16.12 4.08 -18.31
C GLY A 49 16.68 2.86 -17.56
N LEU A 50 15.85 2.22 -16.74
CA LEU A 50 16.22 1.09 -15.89
C LEU A 50 16.17 -0.21 -16.70
N SER A 51 16.94 -1.21 -16.30
CA SER A 51 16.90 -2.55 -16.92
C SER A 51 15.89 -3.50 -16.25
N ASN A 52 15.41 -3.14 -15.05
CA ASN A 52 14.54 -3.95 -14.21
C ASN A 52 13.33 -3.15 -13.72
N CYS A 53 12.18 -3.83 -13.65
CA CYS A 53 10.95 -3.26 -13.08
C CYS A 53 10.97 -3.37 -11.56
N PHE A 54 10.12 -2.59 -10.89
CA PHE A 54 9.96 -2.66 -9.44
C PHE A 54 9.11 -3.88 -9.06
N PRO A 55 9.44 -4.60 -7.98
CA PRO A 55 8.57 -5.65 -7.47
C PRO A 55 7.25 -5.05 -6.99
N CYS A 56 6.15 -5.75 -7.22
CA CYS A 56 4.85 -5.34 -6.70
C CYS A 56 4.80 -5.50 -5.17
N THR A 57 4.13 -4.58 -4.50
CA THR A 57 3.82 -4.68 -3.07
C THR A 57 2.94 -5.89 -2.78
N THR A 58 3.24 -6.60 -1.70
CA THR A 58 2.45 -7.73 -1.20
C THR A 58 1.56 -7.28 -0.03
N CYS A 59 0.26 -7.58 -0.11
CA CYS A 59 -0.67 -7.33 1.00
C CYS A 59 -0.74 -8.58 1.89
N ASP A 60 -0.16 -8.51 3.08
CA ASP A 60 -0.14 -9.62 4.01
C ASP A 60 -1.42 -9.68 4.84
N THR A 61 -2.23 -10.73 4.61
CA THR A 61 -3.46 -10.97 5.36
C THR A 61 -3.20 -11.26 6.84
N GLY A 62 -2.04 -11.82 7.20
CA GLY A 62 -1.65 -12.03 8.59
C GLY A 62 -1.44 -10.71 9.33
N HIS A 63 -1.10 -9.64 8.62
CA HIS A 63 -0.94 -8.30 9.16
C HIS A 63 -2.17 -7.40 8.94
N GLY A 64 -3.33 -7.99 8.62
CA GLY A 64 -4.58 -7.23 8.50
C GLY A 64 -4.73 -6.48 7.18
N LEU A 65 -3.97 -6.82 6.13
CA LEU A 65 -4.05 -6.19 4.82
C LEU A 65 -4.65 -7.14 3.77
N PHE A 66 -5.38 -6.59 2.81
CA PHE A 66 -5.85 -7.34 1.64
C PHE A 66 -5.63 -6.56 0.35
N VAL A 67 -5.58 -7.28 -0.77
CA VAL A 67 -5.42 -6.66 -2.10
C VAL A 67 -6.73 -5.99 -2.51
N LYS A 68 -6.75 -4.65 -2.49
CA LYS A 68 -7.85 -3.84 -3.04
C LYS A 68 -7.74 -3.69 -4.55
N ARG A 69 -6.52 -3.50 -5.05
CA ARG A 69 -6.22 -3.42 -6.48
C ARG A 69 -4.98 -4.25 -6.81
N ASN A 70 -5.12 -5.14 -7.77
CA ASN A 70 -4.02 -5.96 -8.25
C ASN A 70 -2.93 -5.12 -8.93
N CYS A 71 -1.70 -5.60 -8.82
CA CYS A 71 -0.58 -5.06 -9.58
C CYS A 71 -0.80 -5.25 -11.08
N THR A 72 -0.31 -4.30 -11.86
CA THR A 72 -0.21 -4.39 -13.32
C THR A 72 1.20 -4.00 -13.74
N ALA A 73 1.60 -4.28 -14.98
CA ALA A 73 2.89 -3.84 -15.49
C ALA A 73 3.12 -2.31 -15.33
N LYS A 74 2.06 -1.50 -15.20
CA LYS A 74 2.14 -0.03 -15.06
C LYS A 74 1.92 0.47 -13.63
N THR A 75 1.28 -0.29 -12.75
CA THR A 75 0.84 0.19 -11.44
C THR A 75 1.10 -0.84 -10.37
N ASP A 76 1.54 -0.38 -9.20
CA ASP A 76 1.68 -1.24 -8.05
C ASP A 76 0.33 -1.80 -7.54
N THR A 77 0.43 -2.85 -6.73
CA THR A 77 -0.65 -3.32 -5.85
C THR A 77 -1.08 -2.18 -4.91
N VAL A 78 -2.38 -2.08 -4.67
CA VAL A 78 -2.91 -1.24 -3.58
C VAL A 78 -3.51 -2.15 -2.52
N CYS A 79 -3.00 -2.05 -1.31
CA CYS A 79 -3.51 -2.76 -0.14
C CYS A 79 -4.53 -1.90 0.61
N ASP A 80 -5.51 -2.54 1.22
CA ASP A 80 -6.45 -1.93 2.16
C ASP A 80 -6.61 -2.82 3.39
N VAL A 81 -7.36 -2.34 4.37
CA VAL A 81 -7.38 -2.90 5.71
C VAL A 81 -8.52 -3.89 5.92
N LEU A 82 -8.23 -5.08 6.43
CA LEU A 82 -9.21 -6.09 6.80
C LEU A 82 -10.08 -5.61 7.99
N ASN A 83 -11.30 -6.16 8.08
CA ASN A 83 -12.19 -5.87 9.20
C ASN A 83 -11.54 -6.25 10.54
N GLY A 84 -11.72 -5.38 11.54
CA GLY A 84 -11.08 -5.51 12.86
C GLY A 84 -9.66 -4.94 12.92
N TYR A 85 -9.21 -4.25 11.87
CA TYR A 85 -7.94 -3.53 11.82
C TYR A 85 -8.16 -2.07 11.38
N TYR A 86 -7.21 -1.20 11.68
CA TYR A 86 -7.13 0.17 11.17
C TYR A 86 -5.76 0.44 10.53
N CYS A 87 -5.70 1.41 9.62
CA CYS A 87 -4.46 1.77 8.96
C CYS A 87 -3.59 2.71 9.82
N LYS A 88 -2.32 2.34 10.03
CA LYS A 88 -1.29 3.24 10.58
C LYS A 88 -0.40 3.86 9.50
N GLY A 89 -0.13 3.13 8.43
CA GLY A 89 0.72 3.59 7.34
C GLY A 89 -0.12 3.96 6.11
N LEU A 90 -0.61 5.18 6.02
CA LEU A 90 -1.37 5.61 4.84
C LEU A 90 -0.44 5.81 3.65
N ILE A 91 -0.68 5.05 2.58
CA ILE A 91 -0.13 5.32 1.25
C ILE A 91 -1.25 6.05 0.50
N ASP A 92 -1.26 7.37 0.62
CA ASP A 92 -2.26 8.27 0.03
C ASP A 92 -3.64 8.14 0.70
N SER A 93 -4.71 8.65 0.07
CA SER A 93 -6.09 8.49 0.56
C SER A 93 -6.65 7.08 0.37
N ASN A 94 -6.02 6.26 -0.49
CA ASN A 94 -6.62 5.04 -1.02
C ASN A 94 -5.98 3.73 -0.55
N GLY A 95 -4.74 3.76 -0.05
CA GLY A 95 -3.98 2.56 0.30
C GLY A 95 -3.45 2.56 1.73
N CYS A 96 -3.10 1.37 2.21
CA CYS A 96 -2.50 1.15 3.52
C CYS A 96 -1.26 0.25 3.42
N SER A 97 -0.10 0.71 3.89
CA SER A 97 1.13 -0.10 3.99
C SER A 97 1.22 -0.90 5.28
N LEU A 98 0.57 -0.42 6.34
CA LEU A 98 0.67 -1.01 7.67
C LEU A 98 -0.68 -0.91 8.37
N ALA A 99 -1.26 -2.07 8.70
CA ALA A 99 -2.47 -2.17 9.47
C ALA A 99 -2.18 -2.72 10.88
N GLU A 100 -3.01 -2.33 11.83
CA GLU A 100 -2.95 -2.77 13.21
C GLU A 100 -4.34 -3.19 13.66
N LYS A 101 -4.43 -4.22 14.50
CA LYS A 101 -5.72 -4.70 14.99
C LYS A 101 -6.36 -3.63 15.87
N HIS A 102 -7.69 -3.50 15.81
CA HIS A 102 -8.40 -2.61 16.70
C HIS A 102 -8.17 -3.00 18.17
N SER A 103 -7.97 -1.99 19.00
CA SER A 103 -7.87 -2.14 20.45
C SER A 103 -9.14 -2.74 21.02
N GLN A 104 -8.96 -3.64 22.00
CA GLN A 104 -10.05 -4.14 22.82
C GLN A 104 -10.14 -3.29 24.07
N CYS A 105 -11.34 -2.84 24.40
CA CYS A 105 -11.56 -2.13 25.65
C CYS A 105 -11.50 -3.08 26.83
N GLU A 106 -10.97 -2.60 27.94
CA GLU A 106 -10.78 -3.41 29.13
C GLU A 106 -12.08 -3.60 29.91
N ALA A 107 -12.09 -4.55 30.84
CA ALA A 107 -13.16 -4.67 31.81
C ALA A 107 -13.32 -3.36 32.61
N GLY A 108 -14.56 -2.93 32.83
CA GLY A 108 -14.88 -1.62 33.39
C GLY A 108 -14.98 -0.49 32.35
N GLN A 109 -14.64 -0.75 31.09
CA GLN A 109 -14.79 0.21 29.99
C GLN A 109 -15.89 -0.19 29.00
N ARG A 110 -16.31 0.77 28.18
CA ARG A 110 -17.17 0.57 27.02
C ARG A 110 -16.50 1.09 25.76
N ILE A 111 -16.99 0.60 24.62
CA ILE A 111 -16.72 1.24 23.34
C ILE A 111 -17.47 2.59 23.33
N LYS A 112 -16.70 3.67 23.20
CA LYS A 112 -17.22 5.02 22.96
C LYS A 112 -17.42 5.25 21.47
N GLU A 113 -16.40 4.94 20.68
CA GLU A 113 -16.41 5.04 19.23
C GLU A 113 -15.86 3.74 18.66
N SER A 114 -16.58 3.15 17.72
CA SER A 114 -16.12 1.94 17.05
C SER A 114 -14.96 2.24 16.11
N GLY A 115 -13.96 1.37 16.09
CA GLY A 115 -12.85 1.49 15.15
C GLY A 115 -13.32 1.48 13.69
N THR A 116 -12.60 2.22 12.85
CA THR A 116 -12.80 2.27 11.40
C THR A 116 -11.56 1.73 10.69
N SER A 117 -11.57 1.68 9.36
CA SER A 117 -10.36 1.34 8.58
C SER A 117 -9.24 2.40 8.70
N ARG A 118 -9.50 3.53 9.37
CA ARG A 118 -8.58 4.68 9.50
C ARG A 118 -8.37 5.13 10.95
N SER A 119 -9.16 4.64 11.89
CA SER A 119 -9.08 5.01 13.30
C SER A 119 -9.26 3.79 14.18
N ASP A 120 -8.58 3.77 15.31
CA ASP A 120 -8.76 2.72 16.30
C ASP A 120 -10.09 2.87 17.06
N THR A 121 -10.47 1.82 17.78
CA THR A 121 -11.55 1.84 18.76
C THR A 121 -11.20 2.77 19.92
N VAL A 122 -12.14 3.65 20.28
CA VAL A 122 -11.99 4.53 21.43
C VAL A 122 -12.77 3.95 22.60
N CYS A 123 -12.08 3.75 23.73
CA CYS A 123 -12.64 3.23 24.96
C CYS A 123 -12.95 4.36 25.96
N GLU A 124 -13.96 4.15 26.79
CA GLU A 124 -14.33 5.07 27.86
C GLU A 124 -14.75 4.28 29.10
N ASP A 125 -14.36 4.75 30.29
CA ASP A 125 -14.72 4.11 31.55
C ASP A 125 -16.24 4.16 31.81
N CYS A 126 -16.76 3.12 32.44
CA CYS A 126 -18.15 3.11 32.88
C CYS A 126 -18.38 4.12 34.01
N GLN A 127 -19.53 4.80 33.96
CA GLN A 127 -19.96 5.70 35.03
C GLN A 127 -20.22 4.92 36.33
N PRO A 128 -20.09 5.57 37.51
CA PRO A 128 -20.42 4.93 38.78
C PRO A 128 -21.81 4.28 38.76
N GLY A 129 -21.91 3.05 39.27
CA GLY A 129 -23.14 2.24 39.22
C GLY A 129 -23.28 1.33 37.99
N PHE A 130 -22.34 1.41 37.04
CA PHE A 130 -22.31 0.57 35.85
C PHE A 130 -21.00 -0.20 35.73
N PHE A 131 -21.05 -1.36 35.10
CA PHE A 131 -19.90 -2.20 34.80
C PHE A 131 -20.04 -2.88 33.44
N SER A 132 -18.91 -3.15 32.80
CA SER A 132 -18.80 -3.85 31.53
C SER A 132 -17.76 -4.95 31.68
N LYS A 133 -18.19 -6.21 31.55
CA LYS A 133 -17.28 -7.36 31.68
C LYS A 133 -16.37 -7.50 30.47
N ASP A 134 -16.93 -7.27 29.28
CA ASP A 134 -16.28 -7.57 28.01
C ASP A 134 -15.78 -6.32 27.27
N GLY A 135 -15.78 -5.15 27.93
CA GLY A 135 -15.31 -3.89 27.32
C GLY A 135 -16.28 -3.27 26.30
N VAL A 136 -17.43 -3.88 26.02
CA VAL A 136 -18.30 -3.45 24.91
C VAL A 136 -19.34 -2.41 25.36
N LYS A 137 -20.11 -2.73 26.41
CA LYS A 137 -21.22 -1.89 26.89
C LYS A 137 -21.31 -1.92 28.41
N CYS A 138 -21.48 -0.74 29.00
CA CYS A 138 -21.76 -0.61 30.42
C CYS A 138 -23.21 -1.04 30.72
N THR A 139 -23.38 -1.87 31.74
CA THR A 139 -24.67 -2.32 32.26
C THR A 139 -24.73 -2.04 33.75
N ALA A 140 -25.91 -1.68 34.27
CA ALA A 140 -26.07 -1.47 35.70
C ALA A 140 -25.75 -2.80 36.41
N TRP A 141 -24.88 -2.77 37.42
CA TRP A 141 -24.67 -3.97 38.22
C TRP A 141 -25.97 -4.30 38.95
N LYS A 142 -26.39 -5.57 38.93
CA LYS A 142 -27.42 -6.04 39.85
C LYS A 142 -26.74 -6.38 41.17
N THR A 143 -27.15 -5.70 42.23
CA THR A 143 -26.89 -6.08 43.63
C THR A 143 -27.54 -7.41 43.94
#